data_AF-A0A370EWU0-F1
#
_entry.id   AF-A0A370EWU0-F1
#
_cell.length_a   1.000
_cell.length_b   1.000
_cell.length_c   1.000
_cell.angle_alpha   90.00
_cell.angle_beta   90.00
_cell.angle_gamma   90.00
#
_symmetry.space_group_name_H-M   'P 1'
#
loop_
_entity.id
_entity.type
_entity.pdbx_description
1 polymer ?
#
loop_
_entity_poly.entity_id
_entity_poly.type
_entity_poly.pdbx_seq_one_letter_code
_entity_poly.pdbx_strand_id
1 'polypeptide(L)'
;MAQTKSDTISLEDAIRYAKTWRGVEGTYNAHKELHAFLIPADDFSGILAQGPIEFVRGYLGVDDNGVEKLMFVGTKYDATTDTYIDLLPGTPENYSIFDMTRPCPNACDNNSVLNNG
;
A
#
# COMPACT_ATOMS: atom_id res chain seq x y z
N MET A 1 -1.03 20.10 5.56
CA MET A 1 -1.04 19.96 7.03
C MET A 1 0.14 19.07 7.43
N ALA A 2 0.59 19.08 8.68
CA ALA A 2 1.80 18.36 9.08
C ALA A 2 1.62 16.84 8.99
N GLN A 3 2.57 16.17 8.34
CA GLN A 3 2.67 14.71 8.23
C GLN A 3 2.62 14.09 9.62
N THR A 4 1.57 13.34 9.91
CA THR A 4 1.49 12.57 11.15
C THR A 4 2.19 11.24 10.95
N LYS A 5 3.06 10.88 11.91
CA LYS A 5 3.72 9.57 12.05
C LYS A 5 2.74 8.37 12.12
N SER A 6 1.44 8.60 11.97
CA SER A 6 0.33 7.64 12.12
C SER A 6 0.11 6.75 10.89
N ASP A 7 0.77 7.09 9.79
CA ASP A 7 0.36 6.72 8.43
C ASP A 7 1.37 5.77 7.75
N THR A 8 2.45 5.45 8.47
CA THR A 8 3.52 4.58 8.02
C THR A 8 3.57 3.32 8.86
N ILE A 9 3.92 2.21 8.22
CA ILE A 9 4.11 0.90 8.88
C ILE A 9 5.58 0.51 8.89
N SER A 10 5.94 -0.39 9.79
CA SER A 10 7.29 -0.93 9.83
C SER A 10 7.55 -1.84 8.63
N LEU A 11 8.82 -1.97 8.22
CA LEU A 11 9.22 -2.92 7.18
C LEU A 11 8.89 -4.37 7.58
N GLU A 12 8.98 -4.69 8.86
CA GLU A 12 8.63 -6.01 9.39
C GLU A 12 7.14 -6.33 9.18
N ASP A 13 6.25 -5.40 9.53
CA ASP A 13 4.81 -5.56 9.36
C ASP A 13 4.45 -5.63 7.87
N ALA A 14 5.05 -4.76 7.04
CA ALA A 14 4.83 -4.77 5.59
C ALA A 14 5.19 -6.13 4.97
N ILE A 15 6.33 -6.71 5.37
CA ILE A 15 6.76 -8.04 4.94
C ILE A 15 5.75 -9.11 5.41
N ARG A 16 5.32 -9.03 6.68
CA ARG A 16 4.36 -9.99 7.25
C ARG A 16 3.03 -9.93 6.50
N TYR A 17 2.47 -8.75 6.29
CA TYR A 17 1.18 -8.55 5.63
C TYR A 17 1.22 -9.04 4.19
N ALA A 18 2.27 -8.69 3.43
CA ALA A 18 2.43 -9.14 2.05
C ALA A 18 2.63 -10.67 1.95
N LYS A 19 3.31 -11.28 2.92
CA LYS A 19 3.45 -12.75 3.00
C LYS A 19 2.10 -13.41 3.30
N THR A 20 1.34 -12.88 4.26
CA THR A 20 0.01 -13.39 4.59
C THR A 20 -0.88 -13.35 3.37
N TRP A 21 -0.99 -12.19 2.69
CA TRP A 21 -1.77 -12.06 1.45
C TRP A 21 -1.42 -13.14 0.43
N ARG A 22 -0.14 -13.30 0.06
CA ARG A 22 0.29 -14.32 -0.92
C ARG A 22 -0.02 -15.76 -0.48
N GLY A 23 -0.05 -16.02 0.81
CA GLY A 23 -0.40 -17.34 1.36
C GLY A 23 -1.90 -17.63 1.32
N VAL A 24 -2.75 -16.59 1.36
CA VAL A 24 -4.21 -16.73 1.45
C VAL A 24 -4.96 -16.25 0.20
N GLU A 25 -4.28 -15.64 -0.77
CA GLU A 25 -4.86 -14.95 -1.94
C GLU A 25 -5.95 -15.78 -2.65
N GLY A 26 -5.69 -17.08 -2.85
CA GLY A 26 -6.63 -18.00 -3.50
C GLY A 26 -7.93 -18.28 -2.72
N THR A 27 -7.91 -18.13 -1.40
CA THR A 27 -9.10 -18.28 -0.53
C THR A 27 -9.72 -16.94 -0.14
N TYR A 28 -8.92 -15.88 -0.10
CA TYR A 28 -9.33 -14.59 0.42
C TYR A 28 -10.13 -13.79 -0.62
N ASN A 29 -9.71 -13.82 -1.89
CA ASN A 29 -10.45 -13.19 -2.99
C ASN A 29 -11.65 -14.05 -3.49
N ALA A 30 -11.86 -15.25 -2.91
CA ALA A 30 -12.99 -16.11 -3.27
C ALA A 30 -14.34 -15.50 -2.86
N HIS A 31 -14.34 -14.63 -1.86
CA HIS A 31 -15.53 -13.92 -1.38
C HIS A 31 -15.83 -12.65 -2.19
N LYS A 32 -14.90 -12.19 -3.05
CA LYS A 32 -15.03 -10.97 -3.88
C LYS A 32 -15.42 -9.70 -3.11
N GLU A 33 -15.21 -9.64 -1.80
CA GLU A 33 -15.72 -8.52 -0.98
C GLU A 33 -14.85 -7.25 -1.11
N LEU A 34 -13.56 -7.42 -1.43
CA LEU A 34 -12.64 -6.31 -1.65
C LEU A 34 -12.75 -5.79 -3.08
N HIS A 35 -13.46 -4.66 -3.26
CA HIS A 35 -13.64 -4.03 -4.57
C HIS A 35 -12.64 -2.90 -4.84
N ALA A 36 -12.26 -2.16 -3.79
CA ALA A 36 -11.46 -0.95 -3.89
C ALA A 36 -10.83 -0.60 -2.54
N PHE A 37 -9.89 0.34 -2.58
CA PHE A 37 -9.27 0.95 -1.41
C PHE A 37 -9.47 2.46 -1.46
N LEU A 38 -9.88 3.04 -0.34
CA LEU A 38 -9.84 4.49 -0.16
C LEU A 38 -8.43 4.90 0.23
N ILE A 39 -7.79 5.74 -0.59
CA ILE A 39 -6.44 6.26 -0.36
C ILE A 39 -6.56 7.77 -0.12
N PRO A 40 -6.15 8.31 1.04
CA PRO A 40 -6.20 9.74 1.26
C PRO A 40 -5.15 10.49 0.41
N ALA A 41 -5.51 11.65 -0.12
CA ALA A 41 -4.67 12.38 -1.09
C ALA A 41 -3.40 12.98 -0.47
N ASP A 42 -3.47 13.43 0.78
CA ASP A 42 -2.32 13.98 1.52
C ASP A 42 -1.22 12.94 1.70
N ASP A 43 -1.60 11.67 1.79
CA ASP A 43 -0.67 10.56 1.99
C ASP A 43 0.05 10.15 0.73
N PHE A 44 -0.69 10.13 -0.38
CA PHE A 44 -0.09 9.94 -1.70
C PHE A 44 0.93 11.06 -1.99
N SER A 45 0.59 12.28 -1.60
CA SER A 45 1.52 13.42 -1.64
C SER A 45 2.71 13.24 -0.70
N GLY A 46 2.49 12.65 0.48
CA GLY A 46 3.52 12.33 1.47
C GLY A 46 4.56 11.33 0.97
N ILE A 47 4.15 10.33 0.19
CA ILE A 47 5.08 9.42 -0.51
C ILE A 47 5.96 10.24 -1.45
N LEU A 48 5.35 10.97 -2.38
CA LEU A 48 6.06 11.73 -3.42
C LEU A 48 7.01 12.79 -2.85
N ALA A 49 6.77 13.27 -1.63
CA ALA A 49 7.61 14.25 -0.95
C ALA A 49 8.92 13.68 -0.37
N GLN A 50 9.12 12.36 -0.33
CA GLN A 50 10.29 11.73 0.33
C GLN A 50 11.59 11.78 -0.48
N GLY A 51 11.58 12.24 -1.73
CA GLY A 51 12.78 12.37 -2.55
C GLY A 51 12.50 12.20 -4.04
N PRO A 52 13.51 11.85 -4.85
CA PRO A 52 13.32 11.60 -6.28
C PRO A 52 12.64 10.25 -6.49
N ILE A 53 11.37 10.16 -6.09
CA ILE A 53 10.50 9.03 -6.40
C ILE A 53 10.04 9.22 -7.84
N GLU A 54 10.37 8.25 -8.69
CA GLU A 54 9.97 8.27 -10.09
C GLU A 54 8.63 7.56 -10.28
N PHE A 55 8.38 6.50 -9.50
CA PHE A 55 7.15 5.73 -9.54
C PHE A 55 6.74 5.25 -8.15
N VAL A 56 5.48 4.91 -7.96
CA VAL A 56 4.95 4.33 -6.73
C VAL A 56 4.53 2.89 -7.00
N ARG A 57 4.88 1.96 -6.11
CA ARG A 57 4.41 0.58 -6.15
C ARG A 57 3.43 0.32 -5.03
N GLY A 58 2.32 -0.34 -5.36
CA GLY A 58 1.35 -0.87 -4.42
C GLY A 58 1.56 -2.35 -4.12
N TYR A 59 1.45 -2.73 -2.85
CA TYR A 59 1.53 -4.08 -2.35
C TYR A 59 0.24 -4.45 -1.62
N LEU A 60 -0.38 -5.57 -1.98
CA LEU A 60 -1.48 -6.13 -1.21
C LEU A 60 -0.96 -6.83 0.04
N GLY A 61 -1.71 -6.69 1.14
CA GLY A 61 -1.39 -7.27 2.44
C GLY A 61 -2.65 -7.67 3.19
N VAL A 62 -2.48 -8.48 4.23
CA VAL A 62 -3.51 -8.75 5.24
C VAL A 62 -2.89 -8.53 6.60
N ASP A 63 -3.47 -7.65 7.41
CA ASP A 63 -2.97 -7.39 8.76
C ASP A 63 -3.29 -8.52 9.74
N ASP A 64 -2.79 -8.39 10.96
CA ASP A 64 -2.93 -9.41 12.00
C ASP A 64 -4.39 -9.59 12.48
N ASN A 65 -5.29 -8.63 12.16
CA ASN A 65 -6.73 -8.73 12.41
C ASN A 65 -7.49 -9.33 11.22
N GLY A 66 -6.77 -9.72 10.15
CA GLY A 66 -7.38 -10.21 8.94
C GLY A 66 -7.98 -9.11 8.09
N VAL A 67 -7.55 -7.85 8.19
CA VAL A 67 -8.04 -6.74 7.35
C VAL A 67 -7.10 -6.55 6.16
N GLU A 68 -7.67 -6.43 4.96
CA GLU A 68 -6.92 -6.21 3.72
C GLU A 68 -6.29 -4.82 3.69
N LYS A 69 -5.05 -4.80 3.19
CA LYS A 69 -4.21 -3.61 3.07
C LYS A 69 -3.72 -3.45 1.64
N LEU A 70 -3.51 -2.21 1.24
CA LEU A 70 -2.78 -1.80 0.06
C LEU A 70 -1.69 -0.81 0.51
N MET A 71 -0.49 -1.34 0.64
CA MET A 71 0.69 -0.64 1.13
C MET A 71 1.43 0.00 -0.04
N PHE A 72 2.02 1.18 0.15
CA PHE A 72 2.73 1.90 -0.90
C PHE A 72 4.19 2.15 -0.54
N VAL A 73 5.04 2.08 -1.57
CA VAL A 73 6.46 2.45 -1.50
C VAL A 73 6.85 3.31 -2.69
N GLY A 74 7.82 4.20 -2.48
CA GLY A 74 8.52 4.86 -3.57
C GLY A 74 9.37 3.86 -4.35
N THR A 75 9.59 4.13 -5.63
CA THR A 75 10.49 3.34 -6.47
C THR A 75 11.30 4.24 -7.40
N LYS A 76 12.46 3.73 -7.81
CA LYS A 76 13.30 4.32 -8.86
C LYS A 76 13.70 3.25 -9.86
N TYR A 77 13.88 3.64 -11.12
CA TYR A 77 14.39 2.73 -12.13
C TYR A 77 15.90 2.49 -11.95
N ASP A 78 16.32 1.23 -11.93
CA ASP A 78 17.72 0.82 -11.97
C ASP A 78 18.04 0.23 -13.35
N ALA A 79 18.74 1.01 -14.17
CA ALA A 79 19.13 0.62 -15.52
C ALA A 79 20.14 -0.56 -15.56
N THR A 80 20.81 -0.86 -14.46
CA THR A 80 21.79 -1.97 -14.38
C THR A 80 21.08 -3.31 -14.34
N THR A 81 19.98 -3.37 -13.61
CA THR A 81 19.18 -4.58 -13.42
C THR A 81 17.95 -4.62 -14.32
N ASP A 82 17.61 -3.51 -14.99
CA ASP A 82 16.37 -3.31 -15.75
C ASP A 82 15.13 -3.56 -14.87
N THR A 83 15.19 -3.02 -13.64
CA THR A 83 14.12 -3.18 -12.66
C THR A 83 13.79 -1.88 -11.95
N TYR A 84 12.54 -1.76 -11.51
CA TYR A 84 12.14 -0.71 -10.58
C TYR A 84 12.42 -1.20 -9.17
N ILE A 85 13.33 -0.55 -8.46
CA ILE A 85 13.72 -0.94 -7.11
C ILE A 85 12.94 -0.15 -6.08
N ASP A 86 12.50 -0.84 -5.03
CA ASP A 86 11.74 -0.22 -3.96
C ASP A 86 12.65 0.58 -3.03
N LEU A 87 12.16 1.76 -2.67
CA LEU A 87 12.80 2.69 -1.74
C LEU A 87 12.22 2.40 -0.35
N LEU A 88 12.95 1.62 0.45
CA LEU A 88 12.49 1.08 1.72
C LEU A 88 13.18 1.73 2.94
N PRO A 89 12.59 1.60 4.15
CA PRO A 89 13.22 2.00 5.40
C PRO A 89 14.57 1.29 5.63
N GLY A 90 15.47 1.91 6.41
CA GLY A 90 16.79 1.35 6.72
C GLY A 90 17.84 1.55 5.62
N THR A 91 17.50 2.27 4.56
CA THR A 91 18.44 2.85 3.59
C THR A 91 19.03 4.17 4.13
N PRO A 92 20.15 4.67 3.59
CA PRO A 92 20.72 5.97 4.00
C PRO A 92 19.71 7.14 3.92
N GLU A 93 18.81 7.09 2.95
CA GLU A 93 17.75 8.07 2.72
C GLU A 93 16.49 7.81 3.58
N ASN A 94 16.38 6.61 4.17
CA ASN A 94 15.34 6.20 5.12
C ASN A 94 13.90 6.51 4.70
N TYR A 95 13.52 6.02 3.52
CA TYR A 95 12.15 6.07 3.00
C TYR A 95 11.13 5.35 3.89
N SER A 96 9.85 5.61 3.69
CA SER A 96 8.74 5.01 4.46
C SER A 96 7.86 4.10 3.60
N ILE A 97 7.18 3.18 4.29
CA ILE A 97 6.10 2.37 3.73
C ILE A 97 4.80 2.93 4.28
N PHE A 98 3.85 3.24 3.42
CA PHE A 98 2.57 3.80 3.81
C PHE A 98 1.49 2.74 3.73
N ASP A 99 0.66 2.62 4.76
CA ASP A 99 -0.48 1.70 4.78
C ASP A 99 -1.68 2.41 5.37
N MET A 100 -2.59 2.83 4.50
CA MET A 100 -3.73 3.68 4.89
C MET A 100 -5.00 3.33 4.18
N THR A 101 -5.13 2.07 3.82
CA THR A 101 -6.23 1.65 2.99
C THR A 101 -7.32 1.07 3.84
N ARG A 102 -8.49 1.68 3.78
CA ARG A 102 -9.71 1.06 4.26
C ARG A 102 -10.25 0.21 3.12
N PRO A 103 -10.37 -1.12 3.29
CA PRO A 103 -11.01 -1.95 2.29
C PRO A 103 -12.48 -1.53 2.15
N CYS A 104 -12.97 -1.48 0.92
CA CYS A 104 -14.39 -1.40 0.62
C CYS A 104 -15.07 -2.75 0.89
N PRO A 105 -16.37 -2.79 1.28
CA PRO A 105 -17.42 -1.81 0.97
C PRO A 105 -17.75 -0.75 2.03
N ASN A 106 -17.34 -0.88 3.30
CA ASN A 106 -17.78 0.03 4.37
C ASN A 106 -17.38 1.51 4.18
N ALA A 107 -16.30 1.77 3.44
CA ALA A 107 -15.81 3.11 3.14
C ALA A 107 -16.11 3.57 1.70
N CYS A 108 -16.76 2.73 0.89
CA CYS A 108 -16.97 3.02 -0.53
C CYS A 108 -18.24 3.83 -0.77
N ASP A 109 -18.26 4.52 -1.92
CA ASP A 109 -19.48 5.12 -2.47
C ASP A 109 -20.39 4.01 -3.02
N ASN A 110 -21.50 3.77 -2.32
CA ASN A 110 -22.54 2.82 -2.74
C ASN A 110 -23.31 3.24 -3.99
N ASN A 111 -22.99 4.38 -4.62
CA ASN A 111 -23.55 4.76 -5.93
C ASN A 111 -22.54 4.61 -7.07
N SER A 112 -21.28 4.26 -6.77
CA SER A 112 -20.25 4.10 -7.80
C SER A 112 -20.51 2.85 -8.64
N VAL A 113 -20.51 3.02 -9.97
CA VAL A 113 -20.59 1.90 -10.93
C VAL A 113 -19.39 0.96 -10.84
N LEU A 114 -18.28 1.42 -10.28
CA LEU A 114 -17.09 0.59 -10.03
C LEU A 114 -17.20 -0.23 -8.74
N ASN A 115 -18.15 0.11 -7.86
CA ASN A 115 -18.37 -0.59 -6.58
C ASN A 115 -19.58 -1.55 -6.63
N ASN A 116 -20.60 -1.27 -7.44
CA ASN A 116 -21.81 -2.09 -7.57
C ASN A 116 -22.04 -2.66 -8.98
N GLY A 117 -21.01 -2.67 -9.82
CA GLY A 117 -21.05 -3.16 -11.19
C GLY A 117 -20.86 -4.67 -11.31
#